data_AF-A0A1X1T8P7-F1
#
_entry.id   AF-A0A1X1T8P7-F1
#
_cell.length_a   1.000
_cell.length_b   1.000
_cell.length_c   1.000
_cell.angle_alpha   90.00
_cell.angle_beta   90.00
_cell.angle_gamma   90.00
#
_symmetry.space_group_name_H-M   'P 1'
#
loop_
_entity.id
_entity.type
_entity.pdbx_description
1 polymer ?
#
loop_
_entity_poly.entity_id
_entity_poly.type
_entity_poly.pdbx_seq_one_letter_code
_entity_poly.pdbx_strand_id
1 'polypeptide(L)'
;MRTTRQLSITLPNDMADALRERVRSGEYASESEVIREGLRALFARDQAIEAWLRDEVAAAYDAVVADPSRAVTAQRVRARLAAEQAGGV
;
A
#
# COMPACT_ATOMS: atom_id res chain seq x y z
N MET A 1 8.12 19.01 -26.32
CA MET A 1 6.98 19.13 -25.37
C MET A 1 7.51 19.01 -23.95
N ARG A 2 7.00 19.76 -22.97
CA ARG A 2 7.43 19.63 -21.57
C ARG A 2 6.73 18.43 -20.92
N THR A 3 7.48 17.56 -20.25
CA THR A 3 6.97 16.37 -19.53
C THR A 3 6.72 16.61 -18.04
N THR A 4 7.01 17.82 -17.55
CA THR A 4 6.87 18.19 -16.14
C THR A 4 6.11 19.50 -15.96
N ARG A 5 5.31 19.57 -14.90
CA ARG A 5 4.59 20.76 -14.43
C ARG A 5 5.08 21.12 -13.03
N GLN A 6 5.38 22.39 -12.79
CA GLN A 6 5.77 22.88 -11.48
C GLN A 6 4.52 23.10 -10.60
N LEU A 7 4.63 22.72 -9.32
CA LEU A 7 3.62 22.93 -8.30
C LEU A 7 4.25 23.72 -7.15
N SER A 8 3.46 24.57 -6.49
CA SER A 8 3.83 25.22 -5.23
C SER A 8 3.05 24.53 -4.12
N ILE A 9 3.75 24.01 -3.12
CA ILE A 9 3.16 23.27 -2.01
C ILE A 9 3.72 23.83 -0.69
N THR A 10 2.86 23.91 0.32
CA THR A 10 3.27 24.27 1.68
C THR A 10 3.47 22.99 2.47
N LEU A 11 4.65 22.85 3.08
CA LEU A 11 4.98 21.72 3.95
C LEU A 11 5.20 22.24 5.39
N PRO A 12 4.92 21.41 6.41
CA PRO A 12 5.43 21.62 7.75
C PRO A 12 6.95 21.84 7.75
N ASN A 13 7.45 22.70 8.65
CA ASN A 13 8.87 23.09 8.67
C ASN A 13 9.80 21.88 8.86
N ASP A 14 9.44 20.96 9.75
CA ASP A 14 10.17 19.72 10.01
C ASP A 14 10.27 18.83 8.76
N MET A 15 9.20 18.72 7.96
CA MET A 15 9.22 18.00 6.69
C MET A 15 10.10 18.70 5.65
N ALA A 16 10.01 20.04 5.56
CA ALA A 16 10.86 20.81 4.65
C ALA A 16 12.35 20.65 5.01
N ASP A 17 12.69 20.66 6.30
CA ASP A 17 14.05 20.46 6.78
C ASP A 17 14.54 19.03 6.55
N ALA A 18 13.69 18.02 6.73
CA ALA A 18 14.00 16.64 6.39
C ALA A 18 14.31 16.46 4.89
N LEU A 19 13.55 17.12 4.01
CA LEU A 19 13.82 17.11 2.56
C LEU A 19 15.17 17.76 2.23
N ARG A 20 15.46 18.92 2.83
CA ARG A 20 16.74 19.62 2.64
C ARG A 20 17.93 18.79 3.09
N GLU A 21 17.80 18.07 4.20
CA GLU A 21 18.88 17.22 4.71
C GLU A 21 19.18 16.05 3.75
N ARG A 22 18.15 15.42 3.19
CA ARG A 22 18.32 14.36 2.17
C ARG A 22 19.02 14.83 0.90
N VAL A 23 18.82 16.09 0.51
CA VAL A 23 19.56 16.70 -0.60
C VAL A 23 20.99 17.04 -0.18
N ARG A 24 21.16 17.62 1.02
CA ARG A 24 22.48 17.99 1.56
C ARG A 24 23.39 16.79 1.76
N SER A 25 22.85 15.66 2.18
CA SER A 25 23.58 14.40 2.33
C SER A 25 23.98 13.77 1.00
N GLY A 26 23.42 14.24 -0.12
CA GLY A 26 23.63 13.68 -1.45
C GLY A 26 22.81 12.43 -1.75
N GLU A 27 21.86 12.05 -0.89
CA GLU A 27 20.92 10.94 -1.16
C GLU A 27 20.02 11.27 -2.37
N TYR A 28 19.70 12.55 -2.57
CA TYR A 28 18.91 13.05 -3.70
C TYR A 28 19.52 14.30 -4.33
N ALA A 29 19.29 14.50 -5.62
CA ALA A 29 19.78 15.68 -6.33
C ALA A 29 18.92 16.93 -6.11
N SER A 30 17.66 16.77 -5.68
CA SER A 30 16.73 17.88 -5.40
C SER A 30 15.56 17.48 -4.51
N GLU A 31 14.93 18.44 -3.86
CA GLU A 31 13.71 18.23 -3.07
C GLU A 31 12.56 17.73 -3.94
N SER A 32 12.51 18.18 -5.20
CA SER A 32 11.54 17.70 -6.19
C SER A 32 11.71 16.21 -6.51
N GLU A 33 12.92 15.66 -6.37
CA GLU A 33 13.17 14.23 -6.57
C GLU A 33 12.63 13.41 -5.40
N VAL A 34 12.92 13.83 -4.17
CA VAL A 34 12.38 13.22 -2.94
C VAL A 34 10.85 13.16 -3.01
N ILE A 35 10.21 14.28 -3.36
CA ILE A 35 8.75 14.36 -3.49
C ILE A 35 8.24 13.43 -4.58
N ARG A 36 8.88 13.39 -5.75
CA ARG A 36 8.45 12.50 -6.84
C ARG A 36 8.56 11.03 -6.45
N GLU A 37 9.61 10.63 -5.76
CA GLU A 37 9.76 9.26 -5.27
C GLU A 37 8.66 8.90 -4.27
N GLY A 38 8.42 9.76 -3.27
CA GLY A 38 7.35 9.57 -2.30
C GLY A 38 5.97 9.46 -2.96
N LEU A 39 5.68 10.32 -3.94
CA LEU A 39 4.41 10.26 -4.69
C LEU A 39 4.27 8.98 -5.52
N ARG A 40 5.34 8.48 -6.14
CA ARG A 40 5.29 7.20 -6.87
C ARG A 40 5.00 6.03 -5.93
N ALA A 41 5.63 6.00 -4.77
CA ALA A 41 5.38 4.97 -3.77
C ALA A 41 3.91 5.00 -3.28
N LEU A 42 3.39 6.21 -3.03
CA LEU A 42 1.98 6.41 -2.65
C LEU A 42 1.03 5.86 -3.74
N PHE A 43 1.22 6.28 -4.99
CA PHE A 43 0.34 5.86 -6.09
C PHE A 43 0.43 4.35 -6.37
N ALA A 44 1.63 3.77 -6.30
CA ALA A 44 1.79 2.33 -6.47
C ALA A 44 1.05 1.54 -5.38
N ARG A 45 1.14 1.99 -4.13
CA ARG A 45 0.40 1.40 -3.01
C ARG A 45 -1.11 1.50 -3.22
N ASP A 46 -1.60 2.68 -3.58
CA ASP A 46 -3.04 2.91 -3.77
C ASP A 46 -3.58 2.06 -4.93
N GLN A 47 -2.85 1.97 -6.03
CA GLN A 47 -3.20 1.11 -7.16
C GLN A 47 -3.21 -0.38 -6.78
N ALA A 48 -2.24 -0.83 -5.98
CA ALA A 48 -2.17 -2.22 -5.54
C ALA A 48 -3.37 -2.59 -4.65
N ILE A 49 -3.75 -1.71 -3.72
CA ILE A 49 -4.94 -1.91 -2.86
C ILE A 49 -6.20 -1.97 -3.71
N GLU A 50 -6.36 -1.02 -4.64
CA GLU A 50 -7.54 -0.92 -5.49
C GLU A 50 -7.66 -2.11 -6.45
N ALA A 51 -6.54 -2.62 -6.98
CA ALA A 51 -6.50 -3.86 -7.74
C ALA A 51 -6.91 -5.07 -6.90
N TRP A 52 -6.33 -5.22 -5.70
CA TRP A 52 -6.65 -6.32 -4.79
C TRP A 52 -8.15 -6.32 -4.38
N LEU A 53 -8.71 -5.15 -4.07
CA LEU A 53 -10.12 -5.03 -3.70
C LEU A 53 -11.05 -5.45 -4.84
N ARG A 54 -10.76 -5.01 -6.07
CA ARG A 54 -11.60 -5.32 -7.23
C ARG A 54 -11.44 -6.77 -7.68
N ASP A 55 -10.22 -7.26 -7.74
CA ASP A 55 -9.92 -8.50 -8.46
C ASP A 55 -9.99 -9.71 -7.53
N GLU A 56 -9.67 -9.56 -6.25
CA GLU A 56 -9.71 -10.64 -5.26
C GLU A 56 -10.90 -10.54 -4.32
N VAL A 57 -11.09 -9.38 -3.67
CA VAL A 57 -12.13 -9.26 -2.62
C VAL A 57 -13.53 -9.32 -3.22
N ALA A 58 -13.79 -8.60 -4.31
CA ALA A 58 -15.10 -8.65 -4.97
C ALA A 58 -15.39 -10.06 -5.51
N ALA A 59 -14.40 -10.71 -6.15
CA ALA A 59 -14.55 -12.08 -6.65
C ALA A 59 -14.82 -13.09 -5.53
N ALA A 60 -14.14 -12.97 -4.38
CA ALA A 60 -14.39 -13.82 -3.22
C ALA A 60 -15.79 -13.60 -2.64
N TYR A 61 -16.26 -12.35 -2.59
CA TYR A 61 -17.61 -12.01 -2.16
C TYR A 61 -18.67 -12.61 -3.09
N ASP A 62 -18.54 -12.39 -4.40
CA ASP A 62 -19.47 -12.91 -5.41
C ASP A 62 -19.55 -14.44 -5.36
N ALA A 63 -18.43 -15.11 -5.12
CA ALA A 63 -18.39 -16.56 -4.96
C ALA A 63 -19.18 -17.05 -3.72
N VAL A 64 -19.13 -16.32 -2.60
CA VAL A 64 -19.91 -16.64 -1.40
C VAL A 64 -21.39 -16.31 -1.58
N VAL A 65 -21.71 -15.23 -2.30
CA VAL A 65 -23.09 -14.91 -2.66
C VAL A 65 -23.70 -15.98 -3.56
N ALA A 66 -22.94 -16.46 -4.55
CA ALA A 66 -23.37 -17.51 -5.46
C ALA A 66 -23.48 -18.89 -4.77
N ASP A 67 -22.58 -19.18 -3.83
CA ASP A 67 -22.58 -20.40 -3.04
C ASP A 67 -22.26 -20.12 -1.56
N PRO A 68 -23.30 -19.92 -0.72
CA PRO A 68 -23.13 -19.65 0.70
C PRO A 68 -22.44 -20.75 1.49
N SER A 69 -22.39 -21.99 0.97
CA SER A 69 -21.73 -23.11 1.64
C SER A 69 -20.20 -22.96 1.68
N ARG A 70 -19.65 -22.07 0.84
CA ARG A 70 -18.22 -21.72 0.83
C ARG A 70 -17.76 -20.93 2.05
N ALA A 71 -18.69 -20.33 2.79
CA ALA A 71 -18.35 -19.58 4.00
C ALA A 71 -17.86 -20.52 5.11
N VAL A 72 -16.76 -20.15 5.77
CA VAL A 72 -16.22 -20.87 6.92
C VAL A 72 -16.53 -20.14 8.22
N THR A 73 -16.94 -20.88 9.25
CA THR A 73 -17.21 -20.29 10.55
C THR A 73 -15.91 -19.89 11.25
N ALA A 74 -15.96 -18.83 12.07
CA ALA A 74 -14.81 -18.39 12.85
C ALA A 74 -14.24 -19.49 13.76
N GLN A 75 -15.09 -20.42 14.24
CA GLN A 75 -14.65 -21.58 15.03
C GLN A 75 -13.78 -22.53 14.19
N ARG A 76 -14.18 -22.85 12.95
CA ARG A 76 -13.40 -23.70 12.05
C ARG A 76 -12.07 -23.05 11.68
N VAL A 77 -12.06 -21.73 11.44
CA VAL A 77 -10.83 -20.97 11.17
C VAL A 77 -9.87 -21.07 12.36
N ARG A 78 -10.33 -20.77 13.58
CA ARG A 78 -9.50 -20.86 14.80
C ARG A 78 -8.96 -22.28 15.04
N ALA A 79 -9.81 -23.30 14.86
CA ALA A 79 -9.40 -24.68 15.03
C ALA A 79 -8.29 -25.09 14.05
N ARG A 80 -8.40 -24.66 12.78
CA ARG A 80 -7.37 -24.93 11.77
C ARG A 80 -6.06 -24.19 12.06
N LEU A 81 -6.11 -22.92 12.44
CA LEU A 81 -4.91 -22.16 12.81
C LEU A 81 -4.18 -22.78 14.02
N ALA A 82 -4.92 -23.21 15.05
CA ALA A 82 -4.35 -23.89 16.21
C ALA A 82 -3.69 -25.22 15.84
N ALA A 83 -4.28 -25.98 14.92
CA ALA A 83 -3.70 -27.23 14.43
C ALA A 83 -2.40 -27.02 13.63
N GLU A 84 -2.33 -26.00 12.77
CA GLU A 84 -1.11 -25.66 12.02
C GLU A 84 0.02 -25.18 12.96
N GLN A 85 -0.32 -24.41 14.00
CA GLN A 85 0.65 -23.97 15.03
C GLN A 85 1.18 -25.15 15.87
N ALA A 86 0.37 -26.17 16.10
CA ALA A 86 0.77 -27.37 16.84
C ALA A 86 1.53 -28.40 15.97
N GLY A 87 1.39 -28.33 14.64
CA GLY A 87 2.05 -29.21 13.66
C GLY A 87 3.34 -28.66 13.04
N GLY A 88 3.74 -27.43 13.39
CA GLY A 88 5.01 -26.84 12.97
C GLY A 88 6.18 -27.31 13.83
N VAL A 89 6.83 -28.40 13.40
CA VAL A 89 8.26 -28.71 13.66
C VAL A 89 9.02 -28.56 12.35
#